data_AF-A0A4V1SC85-F1
#
_entry.id   AF-A0A4V1SC85-F1
#
_cell.length_a   1.000
_cell.length_b   1.000
_cell.length_c   1.000
_cell.angle_alpha   90.00
_cell.angle_beta   90.00
_cell.angle_gamma   90.00
#
_symmetry.space_group_name_H-M   'P 1'
#
loop_
_entity.id
_entity.type
_entity.pdbx_description
1 polymer ?
#
loop_
_entity_poly.entity_id
_entity_poly.type
_entity_poly.pdbx_seq_one_letter_code
_entity_poly.pdbx_strand_id
1 'polypeptide(L)'
;RVDAGGASIKIRIVKGANLAMEKVDAETHDWPLAPYGSKVEVDANFKRMLHEGCRKEVARAVRLGVASHNLFDIAYGLLLRAREGVEDRVEFEMLEGMANHQARTVRDAAQGLLLYAPVVKREDFHSAIAYLVRRLDENTSPENFLHDLFGMKPGDAAWDRQKARFLNACAMIGTTTYGPQRVQDRTTEDRAPHPLDSPFHNEADTDWSLPHNVRWVRERVEAMRKAEPPFVPLQIGGKTTPGSATAEGADPSRPGNVAYRHALGGPEDIERALKVAVSARESWKHLGWQARAEIIARVAAVIASRRGEAIATMVLDAGKAVMEADAELSEAIDFADYYARSFSREGAFDGLACEPLGTVLV
;
A
#
# COMPACT_ATOMS: atom_id res chain seq x y z
N ARG A 1 6.45 -16.51 27.53
CA ARG A 1 6.93 -15.24 28.15
C ARG A 1 6.54 -15.14 29.62
N VAL A 2 5.24 -15.07 29.93
CA VAL A 2 4.78 -14.98 31.34
C VAL A 2 5.21 -16.20 32.15
N ASP A 3 5.13 -17.40 31.56
CA ASP A 3 5.61 -18.66 32.16
C ASP A 3 7.12 -18.68 32.40
N ALA A 4 7.86 -17.81 31.70
CA ALA A 4 9.30 -17.62 31.87
C ALA A 4 9.63 -16.40 32.77
N GLY A 5 8.66 -15.89 33.54
CA GLY A 5 8.83 -14.77 34.46
C GLY A 5 8.67 -13.37 33.85
N GLY A 6 8.28 -13.26 32.57
CA GLY A 6 8.06 -11.97 31.92
C GLY A 6 6.75 -11.29 32.32
N ALA A 7 6.69 -9.95 32.29
CA ALA A 7 5.47 -9.20 32.56
C ALA A 7 4.35 -9.44 31.52
N SER A 8 3.10 -9.36 31.97
CA SER A 8 1.91 -9.30 31.10
C SER A 8 1.89 -8.02 30.27
N ILE A 9 1.18 -8.06 29.14
CA ILE A 9 0.97 -6.89 28.28
C ILE A 9 -0.49 -6.44 28.31
N LYS A 10 -0.74 -5.17 28.00
CA LYS A 10 -2.08 -4.66 27.75
C LYS A 10 -2.29 -4.50 26.24
N ILE A 11 -3.40 -5.00 25.72
CA ILE A 11 -3.82 -4.81 24.32
C ILE A 11 -5.16 -4.08 24.34
N ARG A 12 -5.21 -2.90 23.73
CA ARG A 12 -6.46 -2.18 23.47
C ARG A 12 -6.96 -2.56 22.08
N ILE A 13 -8.15 -3.15 22.00
CA ILE A 13 -8.82 -3.40 20.72
C ILE A 13 -9.75 -2.24 20.38
N VAL A 14 -9.64 -1.74 19.15
CA VAL A 14 -10.46 -0.68 18.55
C VAL A 14 -10.88 -1.13 17.15
N LYS A 15 -11.91 -0.50 16.58
CA LYS A 15 -12.33 -0.77 15.19
C LYS A 15 -11.45 -0.06 14.15
N GLY A 16 -10.93 1.11 14.48
CA GLY A 16 -10.10 1.94 13.59
C GLY A 16 -10.68 3.35 13.42
N ALA A 17 -9.82 4.31 13.09
CA ALA A 17 -10.19 5.74 12.99
C ALA A 17 -9.70 6.42 11.70
N ASN A 18 -9.09 5.67 10.78
CA ASN A 18 -8.37 6.21 9.62
C ASN A 18 -8.89 5.67 8.27
N LEU A 19 -10.08 5.07 8.21
CA LEU A 19 -10.58 4.41 6.99
C LEU A 19 -10.56 5.32 5.75
N ALA A 20 -10.86 6.61 5.89
CA ALA A 20 -10.79 7.55 4.78
C ALA A 20 -9.34 7.73 4.26
N MET A 21 -8.36 7.82 5.16
CA MET A 21 -6.95 7.91 4.80
C MET A 21 -6.45 6.61 4.14
N GLU A 22 -6.85 5.46 4.66
CA GLU A 22 -6.52 4.15 4.07
C GLU A 22 -7.09 3.97 2.67
N LYS A 23 -8.28 4.54 2.39
CA LYS A 23 -8.88 4.54 1.04
C LYS A 23 -8.07 5.39 0.07
N VAL A 24 -7.68 6.60 0.48
CA VAL A 24 -6.83 7.47 -0.34
C VAL A 24 -5.46 6.83 -0.57
N ASP A 25 -4.86 6.25 0.46
CA ASP A 25 -3.57 5.55 0.37
C ASP A 25 -3.64 4.37 -0.60
N ALA A 26 -4.67 3.54 -0.50
CA ALA A 26 -4.91 2.42 -1.41
C ALA A 26 -5.11 2.88 -2.86
N GLU A 27 -5.94 3.90 -3.09
CA GLU A 27 -6.24 4.42 -4.44
C GLU A 27 -5.04 5.13 -5.07
N THR A 28 -4.25 5.87 -4.29
CA THR A 28 -3.08 6.61 -4.77
C THR A 28 -1.97 5.68 -5.25
N HIS A 29 -1.80 4.53 -4.60
CA HIS A 29 -0.72 3.58 -4.91
C HIS A 29 -1.19 2.36 -5.72
N ASP A 30 -2.46 2.34 -6.13
CA ASP A 30 -3.13 1.17 -6.75
C ASP A 30 -2.93 -0.13 -5.93
N TRP A 31 -3.07 -0.02 -4.62
CA TRP A 31 -2.96 -1.15 -3.69
C TRP A 31 -4.33 -1.61 -3.20
N PRO A 32 -4.49 -2.90 -2.86
CA PRO A 32 -5.65 -3.34 -2.10
C PRO A 32 -5.79 -2.55 -0.80
N LEU A 33 -7.04 -2.24 -0.43
CA LEU A 33 -7.35 -1.61 0.84
C LEU A 33 -6.83 -2.48 2.00
N ALA A 34 -5.95 -1.93 2.84
CA ALA A 34 -5.35 -2.65 3.96
C ALA A 34 -6.39 -3.11 5.01
N PRO A 35 -7.32 -2.25 5.49
CA PRO A 35 -8.41 -2.67 6.38
C PRO A 35 -9.53 -3.40 5.61
N TYR A 36 -10.48 -3.97 6.36
CA TYR A 36 -11.71 -4.51 5.77
C TYR A 36 -12.49 -3.44 4.99
N GLY A 37 -13.10 -3.85 3.87
CA GLY A 37 -13.91 -2.96 3.05
C GLY A 37 -15.30 -2.67 3.62
N SER A 38 -15.82 -3.53 4.50
CA SER A 38 -17.16 -3.38 5.07
C SER A 38 -17.16 -3.30 6.60
N LYS A 39 -18.13 -2.55 7.14
CA LYS A 39 -18.33 -2.41 8.58
C LYS A 39 -18.66 -3.73 9.28
N VAL A 40 -19.44 -4.60 8.62
CA VAL A 40 -19.84 -5.88 9.23
C VAL A 40 -18.64 -6.80 9.45
N GLU A 41 -17.67 -6.79 8.54
CA GLU A 41 -16.42 -7.53 8.70
C GLU A 41 -15.55 -6.96 9.83
N VAL A 42 -15.46 -5.62 9.94
CA VAL A 42 -14.79 -4.97 11.08
C VAL A 42 -15.43 -5.39 12.40
N ASP A 43 -16.75 -5.35 12.49
CA ASP A 43 -17.51 -5.69 13.70
C ASP A 43 -17.43 -7.18 14.04
N ALA A 44 -17.33 -8.05 13.04
CA ALA A 44 -17.13 -9.49 13.20
C ALA A 44 -15.70 -9.80 13.69
N ASN A 45 -14.68 -9.18 13.08
CA ASN A 45 -13.29 -9.35 13.50
C ASN A 45 -13.05 -8.75 14.90
N PHE A 46 -13.69 -7.63 15.25
CA PHE A 46 -13.66 -7.08 16.60
C PHE A 46 -14.15 -8.10 17.64
N LYS A 47 -15.25 -8.79 17.35
CA LYS A 47 -15.78 -9.86 18.22
C LYS A 47 -14.87 -11.08 18.24
N ARG A 48 -14.26 -11.46 17.11
CA ARG A 48 -13.26 -12.54 17.06
C ARG A 48 -12.07 -12.24 17.97
N MET A 49 -11.51 -11.02 17.91
CA MET A 49 -10.41 -10.60 18.79
C MET A 49 -10.83 -10.62 20.26
N LEU A 50 -12.08 -10.24 20.56
CA LEU A 50 -12.65 -10.30 21.90
C LEU A 50 -12.78 -11.74 22.41
N HIS A 51 -13.22 -12.71 21.58
CA HIS A 51 -13.21 -14.13 21.94
C HIS A 51 -11.80 -14.62 22.25
N GLU A 52 -10.83 -14.32 21.38
CA GLU A 52 -9.45 -14.73 21.58
C GLU A 52 -8.87 -14.15 22.87
N GLY A 53 -9.09 -12.86 23.14
CA GLY A 53 -8.61 -12.21 24.35
C GLY A 53 -9.30 -12.69 25.65
N CYS A 54 -10.51 -13.22 25.56
CA CYS A 54 -11.23 -13.79 26.71
C CYS A 54 -10.86 -15.25 27.02
N ARG A 55 -10.12 -15.94 26.14
CA ARG A 55 -9.60 -17.29 26.44
C ARG A 55 -8.69 -17.22 27.66
N LYS A 56 -8.89 -18.11 28.64
CA LYS A 56 -8.17 -18.08 29.93
C LYS A 56 -6.64 -18.09 29.78
N GLU A 57 -6.16 -18.90 28.85
CA GLU A 57 -4.74 -19.02 28.51
C GLU A 57 -4.15 -17.72 27.95
N VAL A 58 -4.94 -16.96 27.18
CA VAL A 58 -4.54 -15.65 26.65
C VAL A 58 -4.64 -14.59 27.73
N ALA A 59 -5.74 -14.57 28.50
CA ALA A 59 -6.01 -13.62 29.57
C ALA A 59 -4.96 -13.67 30.72
N ARG A 60 -4.29 -14.81 30.90
CA ARG A 60 -3.12 -14.93 31.80
C ARG A 60 -1.97 -14.03 31.39
N ALA A 61 -1.77 -13.82 30.09
CA ALA A 61 -0.66 -13.05 29.53
C ALA A 61 -1.07 -11.65 29.07
N VAL A 62 -2.34 -11.44 28.76
CA VAL A 62 -2.87 -10.22 28.16
C VAL A 62 -4.00 -9.66 29.02
N ARG A 63 -3.88 -8.38 29.40
CA ARG A 63 -5.03 -7.57 29.83
C ARG A 63 -5.66 -6.93 28.58
N LEU A 64 -6.93 -7.23 28.31
CA LEU A 64 -7.65 -6.73 27.15
C LEU A 64 -8.42 -5.44 27.52
N GLY A 65 -8.19 -4.38 26.76
CA GLY A 65 -8.98 -3.15 26.80
C GLY A 65 -9.96 -3.09 25.63
N VAL A 66 -11.26 -3.21 25.91
CA VAL A 66 -12.34 -3.16 24.92
C VAL A 66 -12.78 -1.71 24.73
N ALA A 67 -12.23 -1.03 23.71
CA ALA A 67 -12.51 0.37 23.44
C ALA A 67 -13.68 0.51 22.43
N SER A 68 -14.87 0.86 22.93
CA SER A 68 -16.06 1.01 22.10
C SER A 68 -17.13 1.87 22.75
N HIS A 69 -17.89 2.61 21.93
CA HIS A 69 -19.14 3.25 22.35
C HIS A 69 -20.39 2.47 21.93
N ASN A 70 -20.23 1.37 21.19
CA ASN A 70 -21.34 0.53 20.77
C ASN A 70 -21.83 -0.33 21.93
N LEU A 71 -23.03 -0.04 22.45
CA LEU A 71 -23.58 -0.74 23.61
C LEU A 71 -23.84 -2.23 23.36
N PHE A 72 -24.09 -2.64 22.10
CA PHE A 72 -24.18 -4.07 21.78
C PHE A 72 -22.83 -4.76 21.96
N ASP A 73 -21.73 -4.14 21.51
CA ASP A 73 -20.38 -4.71 21.67
C ASP A 73 -19.93 -4.69 23.15
N ILE A 74 -20.30 -3.65 23.91
CA ILE A 74 -20.03 -3.58 25.36
C ILE A 74 -20.78 -4.68 26.12
N ALA A 75 -22.10 -4.82 25.88
CA ALA A 75 -22.90 -5.86 26.51
C ALA A 75 -22.39 -7.26 26.15
N TYR A 76 -22.01 -7.46 24.88
CA TYR A 76 -21.40 -8.70 24.41
C TYR A 76 -20.10 -9.03 25.15
N GLY A 77 -19.20 -8.04 25.31
CA GLY A 77 -17.96 -8.20 26.07
C GLY A 77 -18.19 -8.50 27.54
N LEU A 78 -19.18 -7.85 28.17
CA LEU A 78 -19.52 -8.07 29.58
C LEU A 78 -19.96 -9.52 29.82
N LEU A 79 -20.84 -10.03 28.95
CA LEU A 79 -21.31 -11.41 29.01
C LEU A 79 -20.19 -12.40 28.70
N LEU A 80 -19.34 -12.10 27.71
CA LEU A 80 -18.26 -13.00 27.32
C LEU A 80 -17.21 -13.13 28.42
N ARG A 81 -16.73 -12.02 29.00
CA ARG A 81 -15.72 -12.08 30.07
C ARG A 81 -16.24 -12.80 31.32
N ALA A 82 -17.53 -12.67 31.63
CA ALA A 82 -18.16 -13.36 32.74
C ALA A 82 -18.32 -14.87 32.46
N ARG A 83 -18.72 -15.23 31.24
CA ARG A 83 -18.80 -16.63 30.81
C ARG A 83 -17.45 -17.34 30.92
N GLU A 84 -16.37 -16.66 30.53
CA GLU A 84 -15.02 -17.20 30.56
C GLU A 84 -14.32 -17.04 31.93
N GLY A 85 -14.90 -16.29 32.87
CA GLY A 85 -14.32 -16.06 34.20
C GLY A 85 -13.01 -15.26 34.16
N VAL A 86 -12.95 -14.22 33.34
CA VAL A 86 -11.77 -13.35 33.11
C VAL A 86 -12.08 -11.86 33.33
N GLU A 87 -13.01 -11.55 34.22
CA GLU A 87 -13.48 -10.19 34.50
C GLU A 87 -12.36 -9.23 34.95
N ASP A 88 -11.35 -9.74 35.67
CA ASP A 88 -10.17 -8.98 36.13
C ASP A 88 -9.15 -8.69 35.02
N ARG A 89 -9.30 -9.37 33.87
CA ARG A 89 -8.42 -9.28 32.70
C ARG A 89 -9.01 -8.53 31.53
N VAL A 90 -10.32 -8.29 31.50
CA VAL A 90 -11.00 -7.59 30.41
C VAL A 90 -11.68 -6.34 30.95
N GLU A 91 -11.14 -5.18 30.57
CA GLU A 91 -11.66 -3.86 30.95
C GLU A 91 -12.29 -3.15 29.74
N PHE A 92 -13.14 -2.16 30.01
CA PHE A 92 -13.80 -1.37 28.98
C PHE A 92 -13.23 0.03 28.92
N GLU A 93 -13.21 0.60 27.73
CA GLU A 93 -12.64 1.91 27.49
C GLU A 93 -13.54 2.75 26.58
N MET A 94 -13.62 4.05 26.86
CA MET A 94 -14.43 5.01 26.10
C MET A 94 -13.70 6.35 25.96
N LEU A 95 -14.06 7.13 24.95
CA LEU A 95 -13.60 8.50 24.79
C LEU A 95 -14.30 9.42 25.81
N GLU A 96 -13.52 10.27 26.46
CA GLU A 96 -14.03 11.31 27.35
C GLU A 96 -14.91 12.31 26.56
N GLY A 97 -16.04 12.72 27.14
CA GLY A 97 -16.85 13.82 26.62
C GLY A 97 -17.85 13.49 25.50
N MET A 98 -18.03 12.21 25.16
CA MET A 98 -18.87 11.79 24.02
C MET A 98 -20.27 11.31 24.43
N ALA A 99 -20.36 10.34 25.34
CA ALA A 99 -21.60 9.67 25.72
C ALA A 99 -21.68 9.51 27.24
N ASN A 100 -21.63 10.63 27.97
CA ASN A 100 -21.37 10.66 29.41
C ASN A 100 -22.39 9.89 30.26
N HIS A 101 -23.65 9.80 29.83
CA HIS A 101 -24.66 9.01 30.53
C HIS A 101 -24.41 7.52 30.36
N GLN A 102 -24.17 7.08 29.13
CA GLN A 102 -23.86 5.70 28.79
C GLN A 102 -22.53 5.25 29.41
N ALA A 103 -21.52 6.11 29.42
CA ALA A 103 -20.24 5.84 30.06
C ALA A 103 -20.41 5.56 31.57
N ARG A 104 -21.25 6.32 32.27
CA ARG A 104 -21.57 6.07 33.69
C ARG A 104 -22.25 4.71 33.88
N THR A 105 -23.25 4.40 33.07
CA THR A 105 -23.93 3.09 33.10
C THR A 105 -22.96 1.94 32.83
N VAL A 106 -22.08 2.09 31.84
CA VAL A 106 -21.08 1.06 31.50
C VAL A 106 -20.07 0.90 32.61
N ARG A 107 -19.56 1.99 33.21
CA ARG A 107 -18.67 1.93 34.37
C ARG A 107 -19.29 1.13 35.51
N ASP A 108 -20.55 1.39 35.83
CA ASP A 108 -21.24 0.74 36.94
C ASP A 108 -21.45 -0.76 36.65
N ALA A 109 -21.87 -1.11 35.42
CA ALA A 109 -22.04 -2.50 34.99
C ALA A 109 -20.70 -3.27 34.87
N ALA A 110 -19.65 -2.59 34.42
CA ALA A 110 -18.33 -3.18 34.23
C ALA A 110 -17.47 -3.20 35.50
N GLN A 111 -17.89 -2.50 36.56
CA GLN A 111 -17.10 -2.22 37.77
C GLN A 111 -15.78 -1.50 37.46
N GLY A 112 -15.76 -0.68 36.42
CA GLY A 112 -14.58 0.02 35.94
C GLY A 112 -14.74 0.51 34.50
N LEU A 113 -14.15 1.66 34.21
CA LEU A 113 -14.11 2.22 32.85
C LEU A 113 -12.86 3.07 32.72
N LEU A 114 -12.04 2.82 31.71
CA LEU A 114 -10.91 3.67 31.38
C LEU A 114 -11.33 4.73 30.35
N LEU A 115 -11.10 6.00 30.68
CA LEU A 115 -11.45 7.11 29.80
C LEU A 115 -10.21 7.58 29.04
N TYR A 116 -10.33 7.63 27.71
CA TYR A 116 -9.33 8.25 26.86
C TYR A 116 -9.62 9.75 26.82
N ALA A 117 -8.82 10.50 27.58
CA ALA A 117 -8.92 11.95 27.72
C ALA A 117 -7.78 12.63 26.95
N PRO A 118 -8.04 13.16 25.73
CA PRO A 118 -7.05 13.95 25.01
C PRO A 118 -6.80 15.26 25.77
N VAL A 119 -5.52 15.55 26.05
CA VAL A 119 -5.10 16.80 26.71
C VAL A 119 -4.08 17.48 25.82
N VAL A 120 -4.25 18.79 25.63
CA VAL A 120 -3.35 19.62 24.83
C VAL A 120 -3.00 20.86 25.63
N LYS A 121 -1.79 21.40 25.42
CA LYS A 121 -1.44 22.71 25.96
C LYS A 121 -2.27 23.79 25.27
N ARG A 122 -2.47 24.91 25.96
CA ARG A 122 -3.24 26.05 25.41
C ARG A 122 -2.62 26.58 24.11
N GLU A 123 -1.29 26.60 24.02
CA GLU A 123 -0.54 27.02 22.83
C GLU A 123 -0.76 26.09 21.61
N ASP A 124 -1.01 24.80 21.86
CA ASP A 124 -1.18 23.78 20.81
C ASP A 124 -2.66 23.51 20.48
N PHE A 125 -3.58 24.41 20.87
CA PHE A 125 -5.02 24.19 20.70
C PHE A 125 -5.43 23.89 19.25
N HIS A 126 -4.70 24.43 18.27
CA HIS A 126 -4.93 24.13 16.85
C HIS A 126 -4.83 22.62 16.53
N SER A 127 -3.94 21.89 17.19
CA SER A 127 -3.83 20.43 17.03
C SER A 127 -5.06 19.68 17.56
N ALA A 128 -5.76 20.23 18.55
CA ALA A 128 -7.02 19.66 19.05
C ALA A 128 -8.20 19.88 18.09
N ILE A 129 -8.14 20.90 17.22
CA ILE A 129 -9.17 21.12 16.20
C ILE A 129 -9.20 19.95 15.21
N ALA A 130 -8.04 19.49 14.74
CA ALA A 130 -7.95 18.33 13.85
C ALA A 130 -8.51 17.07 14.52
N TYR A 131 -8.22 16.87 15.81
CA TYR A 131 -8.80 15.79 16.60
C TYR A 131 -10.33 15.90 16.69
N LEU A 132 -10.86 17.10 16.96
CA LEU A 132 -12.29 17.37 17.05
C LEU A 132 -13.01 17.09 15.74
N VAL A 133 -12.48 17.56 14.60
CA VAL A 133 -13.06 17.31 13.27
C VAL A 133 -13.19 15.81 13.02
N ARG A 134 -12.14 15.03 13.31
CA ARG A 134 -12.18 13.57 13.15
C ARG A 134 -13.21 12.91 14.08
N ARG A 135 -13.40 13.41 15.31
CA ARG A 135 -14.44 12.90 16.22
C ARG A 135 -15.84 13.22 15.71
N LEU A 136 -16.05 14.42 15.17
CA LEU A 136 -17.33 14.81 14.56
C LEU A 136 -17.65 13.91 13.37
N ASP A 137 -16.73 13.79 12.42
CA ASP A 137 -16.89 12.99 11.20
C ASP A 137 -17.20 11.52 11.52
N GLU A 138 -16.43 10.92 12.44
CA GLU A 138 -16.67 9.55 12.90
C GLU A 138 -18.07 9.41 13.48
N ASN A 139 -18.49 10.32 14.36
CA ASN A 139 -19.77 10.23 15.07
C ASN A 139 -20.99 10.50 14.18
N THR A 140 -20.85 11.32 13.14
CA THR A 140 -21.96 11.69 12.24
C THR A 140 -22.15 10.72 11.08
N SER A 141 -21.24 9.76 10.90
CA SER A 141 -21.41 8.73 9.87
C SER A 141 -22.72 7.93 10.07
N PRO A 142 -23.54 7.73 9.02
CA PRO A 142 -24.82 6.99 9.11
C PRO A 142 -24.67 5.54 9.58
N GLU A 143 -23.47 4.98 9.46
CA GLU A 143 -23.19 3.64 9.93
C GLU A 143 -22.69 3.60 11.38
N ASN A 144 -22.34 4.73 11.99
CA ASN A 144 -21.86 4.76 13.38
C ASN A 144 -23.00 4.51 14.37
N PHE A 145 -22.71 3.79 15.45
CA PHE A 145 -23.64 3.60 16.55
C PHE A 145 -23.92 4.92 17.27
N LEU A 146 -22.93 5.80 17.41
CA LEU A 146 -23.08 7.10 18.08
C LEU A 146 -24.04 8.05 17.34
N HIS A 147 -24.15 7.91 16.01
CA HIS A 147 -25.14 8.65 15.21
C HIS A 147 -26.56 8.38 15.69
N ASP A 148 -26.90 7.10 15.90
CA ASP A 148 -28.24 6.68 16.32
C ASP A 148 -28.45 6.78 17.85
N LEU A 149 -27.37 6.73 18.65
CA LEU A 149 -27.43 6.56 20.10
C LEU A 149 -28.34 7.56 20.84
N PHE A 150 -28.34 8.83 20.44
CA PHE A 150 -29.08 9.87 21.18
C PHE A 150 -30.58 9.86 20.92
N GLY A 151 -31.02 9.33 19.77
CA GLY A 151 -32.44 9.25 19.39
C GLY A 151 -33.04 7.85 19.49
N MET A 152 -32.20 6.82 19.54
CA MET A 152 -32.60 5.41 19.47
C MET A 152 -33.23 4.91 20.77
N LYS A 153 -34.35 4.19 20.64
CA LYS A 153 -35.07 3.49 21.70
C LYS A 153 -35.26 2.02 21.32
N PRO A 154 -35.23 1.09 22.29
CA PRO A 154 -35.53 -0.32 22.01
C PRO A 154 -36.87 -0.48 21.27
N GLY A 155 -36.81 -1.17 20.13
CA GLY A 155 -37.97 -1.46 19.28
C GLY A 155 -38.30 -0.41 18.21
N ASP A 156 -37.52 0.67 18.10
CA ASP A 156 -37.64 1.58 16.95
C ASP A 156 -36.80 1.12 15.75
N ALA A 157 -37.00 1.80 14.61
CA ALA A 157 -36.31 1.44 13.37
C ALA A 157 -34.78 1.60 13.45
N ALA A 158 -34.26 2.54 14.24
CA ALA A 158 -32.82 2.70 14.42
C ALA A 158 -32.23 1.55 15.25
N TRP A 159 -32.94 1.15 16.30
CA TRP A 159 -32.61 0.01 17.14
C TRP A 159 -32.59 -1.28 16.34
N ASP A 160 -33.63 -1.54 15.54
CA ASP A 160 -33.70 -2.77 14.75
C ASP A 160 -32.58 -2.83 13.70
N ARG A 161 -32.20 -1.69 13.10
CA ARG A 161 -31.03 -1.61 12.21
C ARG A 161 -29.73 -1.94 12.95
N GLN A 162 -29.47 -1.32 14.10
CA GLN A 162 -28.25 -1.55 14.88
C GLN A 162 -28.18 -2.99 15.42
N LYS A 163 -29.32 -3.52 15.88
CA LYS A 163 -29.47 -4.93 16.28
C LYS A 163 -29.18 -5.88 15.12
N ALA A 164 -29.74 -5.62 13.93
CA ALA A 164 -29.48 -6.44 12.75
C ALA A 164 -27.99 -6.43 12.37
N ARG A 165 -27.35 -5.26 12.35
CA ARG A 165 -25.89 -5.13 12.12
C ARG A 165 -25.08 -5.96 13.13
N PHE A 166 -25.42 -5.87 14.42
CA PHE A 166 -24.76 -6.64 15.47
C PHE A 166 -24.92 -8.15 15.26
N LEU A 167 -26.14 -8.63 14.99
CA LEU A 167 -26.43 -10.05 14.78
C LEU A 167 -25.72 -10.60 13.53
N ASN A 168 -25.71 -9.83 12.44
CA ASN A 168 -24.99 -10.19 11.22
C ASN A 168 -23.49 -10.32 11.49
N ALA A 169 -22.89 -9.38 12.21
CA ALA A 169 -21.49 -9.46 12.62
C ALA A 169 -21.21 -10.69 13.50
N CYS A 170 -22.12 -11.04 14.42
CA CYS A 170 -22.02 -12.26 15.24
C CYS A 170 -22.03 -13.54 14.39
N ALA A 171 -22.88 -13.60 13.36
CA ALA A 171 -22.95 -14.74 12.45
C ALA A 171 -21.66 -14.91 11.61
N MET A 172 -20.94 -13.82 11.35
CA MET A 172 -19.72 -13.81 10.55
C MET A 172 -18.42 -14.06 11.34
N ILE A 173 -18.46 -14.16 12.67
CA ILE A 173 -17.25 -14.33 13.51
C ILE A 173 -16.37 -15.51 13.03
N GLY A 174 -16.98 -16.61 12.58
CA GLY A 174 -16.28 -17.80 12.11
C GLY A 174 -15.81 -17.74 10.64
N THR A 175 -16.35 -16.82 9.84
CA THR A 175 -16.18 -16.81 8.38
C THR A 175 -15.48 -15.57 7.84
N THR A 176 -15.41 -14.47 8.59
CA THR A 176 -14.65 -13.27 8.20
C THR A 176 -13.19 -13.62 7.93
N THR A 177 -12.60 -13.07 6.88
CA THR A 177 -11.19 -13.29 6.56
C THR A 177 -10.28 -12.74 7.67
N TYR A 178 -9.09 -13.28 7.82
CA TYR A 178 -8.06 -12.73 8.70
C TYR A 178 -6.70 -12.85 8.01
N GLY A 179 -5.78 -11.95 8.36
CA GLY A 179 -4.50 -11.83 7.69
C GLY A 179 -4.41 -10.54 6.87
N PRO A 180 -3.27 -10.32 6.19
CA PRO A 180 -3.05 -9.13 5.39
C PRO A 180 -3.93 -9.17 4.13
N GLN A 181 -4.57 -8.04 3.80
CA GLN A 181 -5.23 -7.85 2.51
C GLN A 181 -4.21 -7.55 1.39
N ARG A 182 -3.12 -6.86 1.72
CA ARG A 182 -2.02 -6.58 0.80
C ARG A 182 -1.08 -7.78 0.75
N VAL A 183 -0.86 -8.31 -0.45
CA VAL A 183 -0.09 -9.55 -0.68
C VAL A 183 0.92 -9.42 -1.83
N GLN A 184 1.20 -8.19 -2.28
CA GLN A 184 2.16 -7.96 -3.37
C GLN A 184 3.52 -8.56 -3.02
N ASP A 185 4.05 -9.43 -3.89
CA ASP A 185 5.37 -10.03 -3.72
C ASP A 185 6.20 -9.87 -4.98
N ARG A 186 7.12 -8.91 -4.95
CA ARG A 186 8.04 -8.61 -6.07
C ARG A 186 8.99 -9.75 -6.41
N THR A 187 9.07 -10.80 -5.60
CA THR A 187 9.92 -11.97 -5.87
C THR A 187 9.26 -13.00 -6.77
N THR A 188 7.92 -13.05 -6.79
CA THR A 188 7.14 -14.06 -7.52
C THR A 188 6.18 -13.47 -8.54
N GLU A 189 6.07 -12.14 -8.60
CA GLU A 189 5.15 -11.45 -9.49
C GLU A 189 5.48 -11.71 -10.96
N ASP A 190 4.49 -12.23 -11.70
CA ASP A 190 4.58 -12.36 -13.15
C ASP A 190 4.23 -11.02 -13.80
N ARG A 191 5.10 -10.55 -14.69
CA ARG A 191 4.99 -9.23 -15.33
C ARG A 191 4.87 -9.42 -16.83
N ALA A 192 3.70 -9.87 -17.26
CA ALA A 192 3.31 -9.89 -18.65
C ALA A 192 2.88 -8.48 -19.12
N PRO A 193 3.01 -8.16 -20.42
CA PRO A 193 2.46 -6.92 -20.96
C PRO A 193 0.95 -6.84 -20.70
N HIS A 194 0.46 -5.67 -20.30
CA HIS A 194 -0.97 -5.45 -20.20
C HIS A 194 -1.64 -5.51 -21.57
N PRO A 195 -2.87 -6.07 -21.68
CA PRO A 195 -3.62 -6.05 -22.92
C PRO A 195 -3.87 -4.61 -23.39
N LEU A 196 -3.50 -4.28 -24.62
CA LEU A 196 -3.60 -2.91 -25.17
C LEU A 196 -5.03 -2.40 -25.36
N ASP A 197 -6.01 -3.31 -25.34
CA ASP A 197 -7.45 -3.04 -25.40
C ASP A 197 -8.08 -2.78 -24.02
N SER A 198 -7.34 -2.98 -22.93
CA SER A 198 -7.80 -2.66 -21.57
C SER A 198 -7.68 -1.16 -21.28
N PRO A 199 -8.38 -0.63 -20.26
CA PRO A 199 -8.13 0.71 -19.74
C PRO A 199 -6.69 0.86 -19.26
N PHE A 200 -6.15 2.08 -19.34
CA PHE A 200 -4.85 2.39 -18.73
C PHE A 200 -4.98 2.37 -17.21
N HIS A 201 -4.02 1.71 -16.56
CA HIS A 201 -3.82 1.70 -15.12
C HIS A 201 -2.35 1.99 -14.87
N ASN A 202 -2.08 2.88 -13.91
CA ASN A 202 -0.71 3.13 -13.49
C ASN A 202 -0.12 1.86 -12.87
N GLU A 203 1.17 1.65 -13.09
CA GLU A 203 1.95 0.61 -12.47
C GLU A 203 2.03 0.87 -10.97
N ALA A 204 1.47 -0.05 -10.18
CA ALA A 204 1.53 0.03 -8.72
C ALA A 204 2.99 0.04 -8.25
N ASP A 205 3.32 0.97 -7.35
CA ASP A 205 4.61 0.99 -6.66
C ASP A 205 4.79 -0.24 -5.77
N THR A 206 6.02 -0.48 -5.35
CA THR A 206 6.32 -1.55 -4.40
C THR A 206 5.75 -1.21 -3.02
N ASP A 207 4.92 -2.10 -2.46
CA ASP A 207 4.42 -1.97 -1.11
C ASP A 207 5.53 -2.31 -0.10
N TRP A 208 6.16 -1.26 0.42
CA TRP A 208 7.25 -1.34 1.40
C TRP A 208 6.77 -1.72 2.81
N SER A 209 5.45 -1.72 3.08
CA SER A 209 4.90 -2.24 4.33
C SER A 209 5.04 -3.76 4.44
N LEU A 210 5.24 -4.44 3.30
CA LEU A 210 5.45 -5.87 3.19
C LEU A 210 6.94 -6.23 3.36
N PRO A 211 7.34 -6.89 4.47
CA PRO A 211 8.76 -7.06 4.80
C PRO A 211 9.57 -7.88 3.79
N HIS A 212 8.93 -8.75 3.01
CA HIS A 212 9.61 -9.51 1.95
C HIS A 212 10.07 -8.63 0.80
N ASN A 213 9.32 -7.60 0.41
CA ASN A 213 9.74 -6.64 -0.61
C ASN A 213 10.98 -5.85 -0.15
N VAL A 214 11.03 -5.46 1.13
CA VAL A 214 12.20 -4.79 1.71
C VAL A 214 13.43 -5.71 1.72
N ARG A 215 13.26 -7.00 2.04
CA ARG A 215 14.37 -7.98 1.99
C ARG A 215 14.86 -8.18 0.56
N TRP A 216 13.94 -8.38 -0.37
CA TRP A 216 14.22 -8.58 -1.80
C TRP A 216 15.11 -7.48 -2.38
N VAL A 217 14.72 -6.21 -2.22
CA VAL A 217 15.49 -5.10 -2.82
C VAL A 217 16.86 -4.93 -2.16
N ARG A 218 16.96 -5.16 -0.84
CA ARG A 218 18.23 -5.12 -0.12
C ARG A 218 19.18 -6.21 -0.63
N GLU A 219 18.68 -7.42 -0.85
CA GLU A 219 19.46 -8.51 -1.42
C GLU A 219 19.97 -8.15 -2.83
N ARG A 220 19.15 -7.50 -3.66
CA ARG A 220 19.55 -7.04 -5.01
C ARG A 220 20.64 -5.98 -4.97
N VAL A 221 20.48 -4.96 -4.13
CA VAL A 221 21.48 -3.89 -3.95
C VAL A 221 22.80 -4.47 -3.43
N GLU A 222 22.75 -5.33 -2.41
CA GLU A 222 23.95 -5.94 -1.83
C GLU A 222 24.62 -6.94 -2.76
N ALA A 223 23.86 -7.68 -3.57
CA ALA A 223 24.40 -8.55 -4.61
C ALA A 223 25.16 -7.73 -5.66
N MET A 224 24.58 -6.62 -6.14
CA MET A 224 25.22 -5.76 -7.14
C MET A 224 26.49 -5.10 -6.61
N ARG A 225 26.49 -4.64 -5.35
CA ARG A 225 27.68 -4.07 -4.69
C ARG A 225 28.85 -5.05 -4.54
N LYS A 226 28.58 -6.35 -4.52
CA LYS A 226 29.60 -7.41 -4.36
C LYS A 226 30.06 -7.98 -5.70
N ALA A 227 29.31 -7.74 -6.77
CA ALA A 227 29.67 -8.20 -8.10
C ALA A 227 30.84 -7.40 -8.67
N GLU A 228 31.52 -7.99 -9.66
CA GLU A 228 32.50 -7.24 -10.46
C GLU A 228 31.78 -6.11 -11.22
N PRO A 229 32.30 -4.88 -11.23
CA PRO A 229 31.67 -3.77 -11.93
C PRO A 229 31.42 -4.11 -13.42
N PRO A 230 30.16 -4.07 -13.89
CA PRO A 230 29.83 -4.45 -15.25
C PRO A 230 30.40 -3.45 -16.25
N PHE A 231 30.66 -3.91 -17.47
CA PHE A 231 31.00 -3.05 -18.60
C PHE A 231 29.77 -2.83 -19.49
N VAL A 232 29.41 -1.57 -19.72
CA VAL A 232 28.31 -1.13 -20.58
C VAL A 232 28.86 -0.73 -21.96
N PRO A 233 28.70 -1.56 -23.01
CA PRO A 233 29.20 -1.26 -24.35
C PRO A 233 28.28 -0.27 -25.08
N LEU A 234 28.78 0.33 -26.16
CA LEU A 234 27.90 0.97 -27.15
C LEU A 234 27.11 -0.10 -27.89
N GLN A 235 25.84 0.15 -28.21
CA GLN A 235 25.02 -0.73 -29.05
C GLN A 235 24.50 0.03 -30.28
N ILE A 236 25.03 -0.31 -31.45
CA ILE A 236 24.70 0.35 -32.72
C ILE A 236 24.31 -0.72 -33.75
N GLY A 237 23.11 -0.62 -34.32
CA GLY A 237 22.63 -1.57 -35.34
C GLY A 237 22.57 -3.02 -34.85
N GLY A 238 22.21 -3.24 -33.59
CA GLY A 238 22.13 -4.58 -32.98
C GLY A 238 23.48 -5.22 -32.64
N LYS A 239 24.59 -4.48 -32.76
CA LYS A 239 25.93 -4.95 -32.39
C LYS A 239 26.48 -4.15 -31.23
N THR A 240 27.11 -4.85 -30.29
CA THR A 240 27.82 -4.21 -29.18
C THR A 240 29.29 -3.97 -29.54
N THR A 241 29.84 -2.84 -29.11
CA THR A 241 31.26 -2.49 -29.28
C THR A 241 31.79 -1.81 -28.02
N PRO A 242 33.06 -2.06 -27.63
CA PRO A 242 33.66 -1.41 -26.47
C PRO A 242 33.95 0.08 -26.66
N GLY A 243 33.76 0.63 -27.88
CA GLY A 243 34.12 2.00 -28.20
C GLY A 243 35.65 2.21 -28.30
N SER A 244 36.07 3.43 -28.62
CA SER A 244 37.49 3.81 -28.68
C SER A 244 38.06 4.28 -27.34
N ALA A 245 37.17 4.66 -26.41
CA ALA A 245 37.51 5.09 -25.06
C ALA A 245 36.46 4.57 -24.07
N THR A 246 36.83 4.51 -22.80
CA THR A 246 35.95 4.07 -21.71
C THR A 246 36.04 5.04 -20.53
N ALA A 247 35.00 5.06 -19.70
CA ALA A 247 34.96 5.79 -18.45
C ALA A 247 34.36 4.92 -17.33
N GLU A 248 34.54 5.35 -16.10
CA GLU A 248 34.01 4.68 -14.90
C GLU A 248 32.86 5.50 -14.31
N GLY A 249 31.78 4.82 -13.93
CA GLY A 249 30.74 5.35 -13.06
C GLY A 249 31.04 4.98 -11.62
N ALA A 250 30.90 5.90 -10.69
CA ALA A 250 31.23 5.71 -9.28
C ALA A 250 29.97 5.75 -8.41
N ASP A 251 29.97 4.99 -7.31
CA ASP A 251 28.90 5.05 -6.31
C ASP A 251 29.00 6.35 -5.51
N PRO A 252 28.08 7.32 -5.69
CA PRO A 252 28.16 8.62 -5.01
C PRO A 252 27.93 8.49 -3.51
N SER A 253 27.28 7.42 -3.05
CA SER A 253 27.09 7.13 -1.62
C SER A 253 28.30 6.42 -1.00
N ARG A 254 29.23 5.91 -1.82
CA ARG A 254 30.45 5.20 -1.38
C ARG A 254 31.66 5.66 -2.20
N PRO A 255 32.20 6.87 -1.92
CA PRO A 255 33.33 7.43 -2.65
C PRO A 255 34.50 6.44 -2.79
N GLY A 256 35.05 6.36 -4.01
CA GLY A 256 36.15 5.44 -4.35
C GLY A 256 35.72 4.05 -4.79
N ASN A 257 34.41 3.73 -4.83
CA ASN A 257 33.91 2.48 -5.38
C ASN A 257 33.42 2.70 -6.83
N VAL A 258 33.98 1.94 -7.77
CA VAL A 258 33.52 1.91 -9.16
C VAL A 258 32.26 1.05 -9.21
N ALA A 259 31.15 1.64 -9.63
CA ALA A 259 29.87 0.96 -9.78
C ALA A 259 29.78 0.20 -11.12
N TYR A 260 30.31 0.78 -12.20
CA TYR A 260 30.36 0.19 -13.53
C TYR A 260 31.40 0.91 -14.41
N ARG A 261 31.70 0.33 -15.56
CA ARG A 261 32.50 0.94 -16.62
C ARG A 261 31.66 1.06 -17.89
N HIS A 262 31.86 2.08 -18.71
CA HIS A 262 31.09 2.25 -19.93
C HIS A 262 31.94 2.75 -21.08
N ALA A 263 31.53 2.42 -22.30
CA ALA A 263 32.14 2.92 -23.53
C ALA A 263 31.71 4.37 -23.81
N LEU A 264 32.64 5.20 -24.26
CA LEU A 264 32.36 6.57 -24.71
C LEU A 264 32.19 6.60 -26.24
N GLY A 265 31.05 7.11 -26.70
CA GLY A 265 30.76 7.28 -28.13
C GLY A 265 31.51 8.48 -28.72
N GLY A 266 32.26 8.25 -29.79
CA GLY A 266 32.94 9.31 -30.54
C GLY A 266 32.16 9.78 -31.78
N PRO A 267 32.67 10.80 -32.52
CA PRO A 267 32.05 11.27 -33.75
C PRO A 267 31.78 10.17 -34.79
N GLU A 268 32.66 9.19 -34.91
CA GLU A 268 32.47 8.05 -35.81
C GLU A 268 31.33 7.11 -35.37
N ASP A 269 31.16 6.91 -34.06
CA ASP A 269 30.04 6.13 -33.51
C ASP A 269 28.71 6.82 -33.80
N ILE A 270 28.65 8.14 -33.60
CA ILE A 270 27.46 8.96 -33.90
C ILE A 270 27.11 8.86 -35.38
N GLU A 271 28.08 9.03 -36.28
CA GLU A 271 27.86 8.91 -37.73
C GLU A 271 27.36 7.51 -38.11
N ARG A 272 27.91 6.45 -37.49
CA ARG A 272 27.41 5.08 -37.67
C ARG A 272 25.98 4.92 -37.16
N ALA A 273 25.66 5.45 -35.99
CA ALA A 273 24.32 5.37 -35.41
C ALA A 273 23.29 6.09 -36.27
N LEU A 274 23.62 7.28 -36.79
CA LEU A 274 22.76 8.04 -37.70
C LEU A 274 22.52 7.28 -39.01
N LYS A 275 23.57 6.71 -39.62
CA LYS A 275 23.41 5.89 -40.83
C LYS A 275 22.49 4.69 -40.60
N VAL A 276 22.65 4.00 -39.47
CA VAL A 276 21.76 2.89 -39.09
C VAL A 276 20.33 3.39 -38.93
N ALA A 277 20.09 4.46 -38.19
CA ALA A 277 18.76 5.01 -37.95
C ALA A 277 18.06 5.43 -39.24
N VAL A 278 18.77 6.12 -40.14
CA VAL A 278 18.26 6.51 -41.46
C VAL A 278 17.93 5.28 -42.30
N SER A 279 18.80 4.28 -42.32
CA SER A 279 18.57 3.05 -43.10
C SER A 279 17.39 2.21 -42.58
N ALA A 280 17.10 2.27 -41.28
CA ALA A 280 16.00 1.53 -40.65
C ALA A 280 14.65 2.27 -40.74
N ARG A 281 14.63 3.54 -41.17
CA ARG A 281 13.44 4.41 -41.15
C ARG A 281 12.25 3.79 -41.87
N GLU A 282 12.45 3.35 -43.12
CA GLU A 282 11.35 2.82 -43.94
C GLU A 282 10.81 1.51 -43.35
N SER A 283 11.68 0.58 -42.92
CA SER A 283 11.24 -0.64 -42.26
C SER A 283 10.47 -0.37 -40.95
N TRP A 284 10.90 0.61 -40.15
CA TRP A 284 10.23 0.99 -38.91
C TRP A 284 8.88 1.66 -39.15
N LYS A 285 8.79 2.49 -40.20
CA LYS A 285 7.54 3.08 -40.66
C LYS A 285 6.54 2.00 -41.10
N HIS A 286 6.98 1.07 -41.95
CA HIS A 286 6.16 -0.01 -42.50
C HIS A 286 5.65 -1.01 -41.47
N LEU A 287 6.27 -1.09 -40.29
CA LEU A 287 5.81 -1.94 -39.20
C LEU A 287 4.37 -1.62 -38.75
N GLY A 288 3.90 -0.39 -38.96
CA GLY A 288 2.59 0.06 -38.49
C GLY A 288 2.59 0.40 -36.99
N TRP A 289 1.60 1.17 -36.54
CA TRP A 289 1.57 1.62 -35.14
C TRP A 289 1.24 0.48 -34.18
N GLN A 290 0.46 -0.52 -34.60
CA GLN A 290 0.06 -1.66 -33.79
C GLN A 290 1.27 -2.48 -33.34
N ALA A 291 2.10 -2.92 -34.28
CA ALA A 291 3.29 -3.70 -33.94
C ALA A 291 4.36 -2.86 -33.19
N ARG A 292 4.40 -1.53 -33.40
CA ARG A 292 5.22 -0.64 -32.55
C ARG A 292 4.69 -0.56 -31.12
N ALA A 293 3.38 -0.45 -30.93
CA ALA A 293 2.75 -0.46 -29.61
C ALA A 293 3.05 -1.77 -28.86
N GLU A 294 2.97 -2.91 -29.53
CA GLU A 294 3.35 -4.20 -28.94
C GLU A 294 4.82 -4.25 -28.52
N ILE A 295 5.74 -3.65 -29.29
CA ILE A 295 7.15 -3.54 -28.89
C ILE A 295 7.27 -2.75 -27.59
N ILE A 296 6.62 -1.59 -27.50
CA ILE A 296 6.69 -0.71 -26.32
C ILE A 296 6.05 -1.39 -25.10
N ALA A 297 4.92 -2.09 -25.26
CA ALA A 297 4.31 -2.87 -24.19
C ALA A 297 5.23 -3.99 -23.67
N ARG A 298 6.01 -4.63 -24.55
CA ARG A 298 7.05 -5.59 -24.13
C ARG A 298 8.19 -4.90 -23.39
N VAL A 299 8.56 -3.67 -23.74
CA VAL A 299 9.56 -2.88 -23.00
C VAL A 299 9.08 -2.65 -21.56
N ALA A 300 7.82 -2.25 -21.37
CA ALA A 300 7.21 -2.08 -20.05
C ALA A 300 7.33 -3.36 -19.20
N ALA A 301 6.96 -4.51 -19.77
CA ALA A 301 7.07 -5.82 -19.11
C ALA A 301 8.52 -6.19 -18.75
N VAL A 302 9.48 -5.88 -19.63
CA VAL A 302 10.91 -6.13 -19.35
C VAL A 302 11.40 -5.26 -18.21
N ILE A 303 11.06 -3.96 -18.19
CA ILE A 303 11.42 -3.04 -17.09
C ILE A 303 10.82 -3.57 -15.78
N ALA A 304 9.54 -3.93 -15.77
CA ALA A 304 8.86 -4.47 -14.60
C ALA A 304 9.52 -5.77 -14.09
N SER A 305 9.85 -6.72 -14.97
CA SER A 305 10.52 -7.97 -14.59
C SER A 305 11.95 -7.77 -14.08
N ARG A 306 12.59 -6.64 -14.43
CA ARG A 306 13.93 -6.25 -14.01
C ARG A 306 13.94 -5.19 -12.91
N ARG A 307 12.77 -4.84 -12.35
CA ARG A 307 12.60 -3.74 -11.37
C ARG A 307 13.65 -3.77 -10.26
N GLY A 308 13.87 -4.91 -9.61
CA GLY A 308 14.86 -5.01 -8.52
C GLY A 308 16.32 -4.77 -8.95
N GLU A 309 16.69 -5.20 -10.16
CA GLU A 309 18.02 -4.93 -10.73
C GLU A 309 18.15 -3.47 -11.15
N ALA A 310 17.09 -2.89 -11.72
CA ALA A 310 17.06 -1.48 -12.11
C ALA A 310 17.13 -0.54 -10.90
N ILE A 311 16.38 -0.83 -9.81
CA ILE A 311 16.48 -0.10 -8.54
C ILE A 311 17.92 -0.16 -8.02
N ALA A 312 18.53 -1.35 -8.00
CA ALA A 312 19.91 -1.50 -7.55
C ALA A 312 20.88 -0.65 -8.38
N THR A 313 20.74 -0.65 -9.71
CA THR A 313 21.53 0.20 -10.60
C THR A 313 21.37 1.68 -10.26
N MET A 314 20.14 2.17 -10.08
CA MET A 314 19.88 3.58 -9.78
C MET A 314 20.41 4.01 -8.41
N VAL A 315 20.38 3.11 -7.42
CA VAL A 315 21.00 3.31 -6.12
C VAL A 315 22.51 3.43 -6.25
N LEU A 316 23.14 2.57 -7.06
CA LEU A 316 24.60 2.55 -7.21
C LEU A 316 25.14 3.65 -8.13
N ASP A 317 24.41 4.03 -9.17
CA ASP A 317 24.85 5.04 -10.14
C ASP A 317 24.52 6.46 -9.67
N ALA A 318 23.25 6.70 -9.31
CA ALA A 318 22.76 8.04 -8.97
C ALA A 318 22.64 8.30 -7.47
N GLY A 319 22.86 7.29 -6.62
CA GLY A 319 22.67 7.43 -5.17
C GLY A 319 21.21 7.62 -4.74
N LYS A 320 20.25 7.27 -5.60
CA LYS A 320 18.82 7.47 -5.32
C LYS A 320 18.38 6.63 -4.13
N ALA A 321 17.46 7.17 -3.33
CA ALA A 321 16.80 6.36 -2.33
C ALA A 321 15.94 5.28 -3.03
N VAL A 322 15.84 4.10 -2.42
CA VAL A 322 15.10 2.96 -3.00
C VAL A 322 13.67 3.31 -3.39
N MET A 323 12.98 4.11 -2.57
CA MET A 323 11.59 4.53 -2.84
C MET A 323 11.49 5.49 -4.03
N GLU A 324 12.49 6.36 -4.22
CA GLU A 324 12.53 7.28 -5.38
C GLU A 324 12.83 6.51 -6.66
N ALA A 325 13.78 5.57 -6.61
CA ALA A 325 14.11 4.71 -7.74
C ALA A 325 12.95 3.81 -8.17
N ASP A 326 12.17 3.31 -7.22
CA ASP A 326 10.99 2.47 -7.49
C ASP A 326 9.87 3.27 -8.19
N ALA A 327 9.57 4.48 -7.70
CA ALA A 327 8.56 5.35 -8.29
C ALA A 327 8.91 5.76 -9.73
N GLU A 328 10.17 6.08 -10.00
CA GLU A 328 10.64 6.42 -11.36
C GLU A 328 10.62 5.23 -12.32
N LEU A 329 10.80 4.00 -11.82
CA LEU A 329 10.58 2.81 -12.64
C LEU A 329 9.11 2.58 -12.94
N SER A 330 8.22 2.83 -11.98
CA SER A 330 6.78 2.82 -12.23
C SER A 330 6.42 3.86 -13.29
N GLU A 331 6.97 5.08 -13.21
CA GLU A 331 6.79 6.13 -14.23
C GLU A 331 7.32 5.70 -15.61
N ALA A 332 8.48 5.04 -15.69
CA ALA A 332 9.02 4.53 -16.95
C ALA A 332 8.13 3.43 -17.57
N ILE A 333 7.57 2.55 -16.74
CA ILE A 333 6.60 1.53 -17.14
C ILE A 333 5.31 2.20 -17.63
N ASP A 334 4.82 3.20 -16.91
CA ASP A 334 3.63 3.98 -17.26
C ASP A 334 3.79 4.71 -18.58
N PHE A 335 4.93 5.37 -18.83
CA PHE A 335 5.18 6.00 -20.12
C PHE A 335 5.13 5.00 -21.26
N ALA A 336 5.77 3.84 -21.11
CA ALA A 336 5.76 2.80 -22.12
C ALA A 336 4.33 2.29 -22.37
N ASP A 337 3.59 1.93 -21.32
CA ASP A 337 2.23 1.41 -21.44
C ASP A 337 1.24 2.46 -21.98
N TYR A 338 1.31 3.70 -21.48
CA TYR A 338 0.47 4.81 -21.92
C TYR A 338 0.69 5.14 -23.39
N TYR A 339 1.94 5.23 -23.85
CA TYR A 339 2.23 5.53 -25.26
C TYR A 339 1.89 4.37 -26.20
N ALA A 340 2.02 3.12 -25.74
CA ALA A 340 1.55 1.96 -26.51
C ALA A 340 0.04 2.04 -26.79
N ARG A 341 -0.75 2.53 -25.83
CA ARG A 341 -2.23 2.67 -25.94
C ARG A 341 -2.68 3.98 -26.58
N SER A 342 -1.83 4.99 -26.62
CA SER A 342 -2.22 6.33 -27.10
C SER A 342 -2.67 6.32 -28.56
N PHE A 343 -2.16 5.38 -29.36
CA PHE A 343 -2.55 5.20 -30.76
C PHE A 343 -3.78 4.30 -30.97
N SER A 344 -4.27 3.60 -29.95
CA SER A 344 -5.44 2.69 -30.05
C SER A 344 -6.77 3.34 -29.66
N ARG A 345 -6.79 4.65 -29.36
CA ARG A 345 -8.03 5.35 -28.98
C ARG A 345 -9.00 5.41 -30.17
N GLU A 346 -10.27 5.17 -29.89
CA GLU A 346 -11.33 5.30 -30.89
C GLU A 346 -11.33 6.72 -31.48
N GLY A 347 -11.37 6.80 -32.80
CA GLY A 347 -11.32 8.07 -33.54
C GLY A 347 -9.96 8.78 -33.57
N ALA A 348 -8.89 8.19 -33.01
CA ALA A 348 -7.56 8.84 -32.94
C ALA A 348 -7.00 9.26 -34.30
N PHE A 349 -7.43 8.63 -35.38
CA PHE A 349 -6.97 8.89 -36.75
C PHE A 349 -8.10 9.22 -37.73
N ASP A 350 -9.29 9.58 -37.24
CA ASP A 350 -10.43 9.84 -38.12
C ASP A 350 -10.14 11.02 -39.07
N GLY A 351 -9.98 10.70 -40.35
CA GLY A 351 -9.64 11.67 -41.39
C GLY A 351 -8.19 12.19 -41.33
N LEU A 352 -7.31 11.58 -40.52
CA LEU A 352 -5.92 12.00 -40.34
C LEU A 352 -4.93 10.96 -40.89
N ALA A 353 -3.86 11.47 -41.50
CA ALA A 353 -2.68 10.67 -41.85
C ALA A 353 -1.52 11.06 -40.91
N CYS A 354 -0.97 10.08 -40.20
CA CYS A 354 0.18 10.28 -39.32
C CYS A 354 1.46 9.73 -39.94
N GLU A 355 2.49 10.58 -40.00
CA GLU A 355 3.79 10.26 -40.60
C GLU A 355 4.92 10.55 -39.61
N PRO A 356 5.90 9.63 -39.44
CA PRO A 356 7.03 9.87 -38.55
C PRO A 356 7.97 10.94 -39.11
N LEU A 357 8.41 11.86 -38.24
CA LEU A 357 9.32 12.97 -38.60
C LEU A 357 10.67 12.48 -39.15
N GLY A 358 11.16 11.34 -38.68
CA GLY A 358 12.41 10.72 -39.12
C GLY A 358 13.26 10.30 -37.94
N THR A 359 14.58 10.45 -38.07
CA THR A 359 15.53 10.19 -36.98
C THR A 359 15.37 11.23 -35.88
N VAL A 360 15.18 10.76 -34.65
CA VAL A 360 15.07 11.61 -33.45
C VAL A 360 16.31 11.38 -32.58
N LEU A 361 16.93 12.47 -32.14
CA LEU A 361 17.95 12.45 -31.11
C LEU A 361 17.26 12.70 -29.76
N VAL A 362 17.46 11.78 -28.81
CA VAL A 362 16.92 11.84 -27.45
C VAL A 362 18.02 12.24 -26.50
#